data_AF-A0A370IBE8-F1
#
_entry.id   AF-A0A370IBE8-F1
#
_cell.length_a   1.000
_cell.length_b   1.000
_cell.length_c   1.000
_cell.angle_alpha   90.00
_cell.angle_beta   90.00
_cell.angle_gamma   90.00
#
_symmetry.space_group_name_H-M   'P 1'
#
loop_
_entity.id
_entity.type
_entity.pdbx_description
1 polymer ?
#
loop_
_entity_poly.entity_id
_entity_poly.type
_entity_poly.pdbx_seq_one_letter_code
_entity_poly.pdbx_strand_id
1 'polypeptide(L)'
;MVIATLATAGAYIAHLRLSEIPDLAIGHSPTPPALGRPHDKVVDYAVDGPAHASVTLSYLDANGDARDVTATLPWRTSVRTGKLTISSGVIAQSDADRLSCRIAIDGQVRDEQSATGPSAAASCKVVVS
;
A
#
# COMPACT_ATOMS: atom_id res chain seq x y z
N MET A 1 34.87 1.75 -68.64
CA MET A 1 33.73 2.10 -67.76
C MET A 1 33.49 1.07 -66.66
N VAL A 2 33.46 -0.24 -66.98
CA VAL A 2 33.18 -1.33 -66.02
C VAL A 2 34.22 -1.47 -64.88
N ILE A 3 35.50 -1.21 -65.15
CA ILE A 3 36.56 -1.32 -64.12
C ILE A 3 36.38 -0.25 -63.03
N ALA A 4 35.95 0.96 -63.42
CA ALA A 4 35.73 2.04 -62.47
C ALA A 4 34.55 1.74 -61.54
N THR A 5 33.49 1.12 -62.05
CA THR A 5 32.30 0.76 -61.25
C THR A 5 32.59 -0.37 -60.25
N LEU A 6 33.47 -1.31 -60.62
CA LEU A 6 33.88 -2.39 -59.72
C LEU A 6 34.75 -1.87 -58.56
N ALA A 7 35.65 -0.93 -58.84
CA ALA A 7 36.52 -0.33 -57.82
C ALA A 7 35.73 0.52 -56.80
N THR A 8 34.77 1.33 -57.27
CA THR A 8 33.94 2.15 -56.38
C THR A 8 33.02 1.29 -55.50
N ALA A 9 32.40 0.25 -56.08
CA ALA A 9 31.58 -0.69 -55.31
C ALA A 9 32.40 -1.45 -54.27
N GLY A 10 33.60 -1.92 -54.63
CA GLY A 10 34.50 -2.62 -53.72
C GLY A 10 34.94 -1.75 -52.53
N ALA A 11 35.35 -0.50 -52.81
CA ALA A 11 35.76 0.45 -51.77
C ALA A 11 34.60 0.79 -50.82
N TYR A 12 33.38 0.95 -51.35
CA TYR A 12 32.20 1.25 -50.53
C TYR A 12 31.82 0.09 -49.61
N ILE A 13 31.85 -1.15 -50.12
CA ILE A 13 31.56 -2.34 -49.31
C ILE A 13 32.64 -2.52 -48.22
N ALA A 14 33.92 -2.30 -48.56
CA ALA A 14 34.99 -2.34 -47.58
C ALA A 14 34.79 -1.30 -46.45
N HIS A 15 34.44 -0.07 -46.81
CA HIS A 15 34.13 0.99 -45.84
C HIS A 15 32.94 0.61 -44.93
N LEU A 16 31.87 0.04 -45.48
CA LEU A 16 30.71 -0.41 -44.70
C LEU A 16 31.06 -1.55 -43.74
N ARG A 17 31.96 -2.47 -44.12
CA ARG A 17 32.36 -3.61 -43.29
C ARG A 17 33.36 -3.25 -42.20
N LEU A 18 34.20 -2.23 -42.42
CA LEU A 18 35.17 -1.75 -41.44
C LEU A 18 34.62 -0.63 -40.54
N SER A 19 33.43 -0.10 -40.83
CA SER A 19 32.77 0.87 -39.95
C SER A 19 32.37 0.18 -38.65
N GLU A 20 33.05 0.51 -37.55
CA GLU A 20 32.58 0.14 -36.21
C GLU A 20 31.20 0.78 -36.00
N ILE A 21 30.18 -0.06 -35.88
CA ILE A 21 28.85 0.39 -35.48
C ILE A 21 28.99 0.76 -34.00
N PRO A 22 28.80 2.03 -33.59
CA PRO A 22 28.85 2.38 -32.19
C PRO A 22 27.74 1.60 -31.49
N ASP A 23 28.13 0.72 -30.57
CA ASP A 23 27.21 -0.06 -29.76
C ASP A 23 26.51 0.88 -28.77
N LEU A 24 25.36 1.42 -29.21
CA LEU A 24 24.46 2.22 -28.38
C LEU A 24 23.71 1.36 -27.35
N ALA A 25 23.94 0.04 -27.30
CA ALA A 25 23.32 -0.86 -26.34
C ALA A 25 24.09 -0.98 -25.01
N ILE A 26 25.13 -0.16 -24.77
CA ILE A 26 25.69 0.03 -23.43
C ILE A 26 24.74 0.91 -22.60
N GLY A 27 23.58 0.33 -22.27
CA GLY A 27 22.66 0.84 -21.28
C GLY A 27 23.35 0.83 -19.93
N HIS A 28 23.83 1.98 -19.50
CA HIS A 28 24.24 2.17 -18.12
C HIS A 28 22.97 2.20 -17.28
N SER A 29 22.59 1.07 -16.69
CA SER A 29 21.58 1.08 -15.63
C SER A 29 22.17 1.86 -14.46
N PRO A 30 21.63 3.05 -14.12
CA PRO A 30 22.04 3.70 -12.89
C PRO A 30 21.76 2.76 -11.73
N THR A 31 22.61 2.78 -10.71
CA THR A 31 22.33 2.10 -9.45
C THR A 31 20.91 2.49 -9.01
N PRO A 32 20.01 1.51 -8.73
CA PRO A 32 18.68 1.83 -8.24
C PRO A 32 18.81 2.79 -7.05
N PRO A 33 18.00 3.86 -6.99
CA PRO A 33 18.04 4.76 -5.85
C PRO A 33 17.84 3.92 -4.58
N ALA A 34 18.65 4.19 -3.56
CA ALA A 34 18.44 3.56 -2.26
C ALA A 34 17.04 3.96 -1.79
N LEU A 35 16.09 3.01 -1.87
CA LEU A 35 14.79 3.16 -1.23
C LEU A 35 15.08 3.40 0.25
N GLY A 36 14.64 4.55 0.76
CA GLY A 36 14.80 4.89 2.17
C GLY A 36 14.28 3.76 3.06
N ARG A 37 14.79 3.70 4.29
CA ARG A 37 14.35 2.69 5.25
C ARG A 37 12.82 2.81 5.43
N PRO A 38 12.04 1.73 5.27
CA PRO A 38 10.60 1.79 5.48
C PRO A 38 10.31 2.37 6.87
N HIS A 39 9.52 3.42 6.92
CA HIS A 39 9.06 3.98 8.18
C HIS A 39 7.87 3.17 8.66
N ASP A 40 7.90 2.75 9.92
CA ASP A 40 6.75 2.12 10.54
C ASP A 40 5.56 3.07 10.51
N LYS A 41 4.39 2.51 10.17
CA LYS A 41 3.10 3.18 10.23
C LYS A 41 2.41 2.86 11.53
N VAL A 42 1.69 3.83 12.07
CA VAL A 42 0.81 3.63 13.24
C VAL A 42 -0.63 3.69 12.78
N VAL A 43 -1.37 2.61 13.03
CA VAL A 43 -2.80 2.49 12.74
C VAL A 43 -3.57 2.59 14.06
N ASP A 44 -4.35 3.66 14.20
CA ASP A 44 -5.20 3.90 15.36
C ASP A 44 -6.63 3.50 15.03
N TYR A 45 -7.16 2.53 15.77
CA TYR A 45 -8.55 2.12 15.70
C TYR A 45 -9.33 2.77 16.85
N ALA A 46 -10.47 3.34 16.52
CA ALA A 46 -11.41 3.91 17.48
C ALA A 46 -12.82 3.41 17.20
N VAL A 47 -13.50 2.94 18.25
CA VAL A 47 -14.91 2.56 18.19
C VAL A 47 -15.67 3.28 19.29
N ASP A 48 -16.74 3.97 18.89
CA ASP A 48 -17.55 4.85 19.73
C ASP A 48 -19.02 4.42 19.73
N GLY A 49 -19.70 4.72 20.83
CA GLY A 49 -21.13 4.46 21.02
C GLY A 49 -21.52 4.82 22.45
N PRO A 50 -22.68 4.36 22.94
CA PRO A 50 -23.12 4.64 24.30
C PRO A 50 -22.08 4.20 25.35
N ALA A 51 -21.82 5.07 26.33
CA ALA A 51 -20.83 4.81 27.37
C ALA A 51 -21.15 3.50 28.12
N HIS A 52 -20.13 2.69 28.37
CA HIS A 52 -20.23 1.39 29.05
C HIS A 52 -21.07 0.32 28.34
N ALA A 53 -21.52 0.55 27.10
CA ALA A 53 -22.15 -0.51 26.31
C ALA A 53 -21.13 -1.60 25.97
N SER A 54 -21.57 -2.86 26.04
CA SER A 54 -20.78 -4.01 25.62
C SER A 54 -20.65 -4.04 24.10
N VAL A 55 -19.46 -4.38 23.60
CA VAL A 55 -19.18 -4.47 22.18
C VAL A 55 -18.27 -5.66 21.91
N THR A 56 -18.56 -6.39 20.84
CA THR A 56 -17.69 -7.43 20.28
C THR A 56 -17.05 -6.88 19.02
N LEU A 57 -15.72 -6.97 18.94
CA LEU A 57 -14.92 -6.44 17.84
C LEU A 57 -14.00 -7.50 17.26
N SER A 58 -13.72 -7.36 15.96
CA SER A 58 -12.63 -8.04 15.28
C SER A 58 -11.80 -7.01 14.54
N TYR A 59 -10.52 -6.86 14.88
CA TYR A 59 -9.61 -5.90 14.24
C TYR A 59 -8.38 -6.61 13.67
N LEU A 60 -7.74 -6.00 12.66
CA LEU A 60 -6.52 -6.54 12.06
C LEU A 60 -5.27 -6.01 12.78
N ASP A 61 -4.39 -6.92 13.20
CA ASP A 61 -3.13 -6.59 13.86
C ASP A 61 -2.01 -6.17 12.88
N ALA A 62 -0.78 -6.01 13.40
CA ALA A 62 0.37 -5.56 12.62
C ALA A 62 0.75 -6.49 11.46
N ASN A 63 0.31 -7.75 11.51
CA ASN A 63 0.53 -8.75 10.48
C ASN A 63 -0.64 -8.87 9.51
N GLY A 64 -1.81 -8.32 9.86
CA GLY A 64 -3.06 -8.47 9.12
C GLY A 64 -3.89 -9.64 9.62
N ASP A 65 -3.57 -10.19 10.78
CA ASP A 65 -4.31 -11.27 11.40
C ASP A 65 -5.48 -10.69 12.22
N ALA A 66 -6.63 -11.35 12.15
CA ALA A 66 -7.81 -10.95 12.91
C ALA A 66 -7.63 -11.22 14.41
N ARG A 67 -8.02 -10.25 15.23
CA ARG A 67 -8.03 -10.30 16.68
C ARG A 67 -9.43 -10.00 17.18
N ASP A 68 -10.06 -11.02 17.74
CA ASP A 68 -11.39 -10.91 18.33
C ASP A 68 -11.31 -10.50 19.80
N VAL A 69 -12.09 -9.49 20.19
CA VAL A 69 -12.10 -8.92 21.54
C VAL A 69 -13.53 -8.55 21.92
N THR A 70 -13.91 -8.86 23.15
CA THR A 70 -15.10 -8.28 23.79
C THR A 70 -14.65 -7.19 24.76
N ALA A 71 -15.21 -5.99 24.62
CA ALA A 71 -14.83 -4.81 25.39
C ALA A 71 -16.05 -3.96 25.73
N THR A 72 -15.80 -2.81 26.37
CA THR A 72 -16.83 -1.78 26.61
C THR A 72 -16.48 -0.52 25.83
N LEU A 73 -17.51 0.24 25.45
CA LEU A 73 -17.34 1.50 24.73
C LEU A 73 -17.03 2.68 25.69
N PRO A 74 -16.22 3.66 25.25
CA PRO A 74 -15.49 3.70 23.97
C PRO A 74 -14.24 2.81 23.99
N TRP A 75 -13.92 2.19 22.85
CA TRP A 75 -12.74 1.35 22.69
C TRP A 75 -11.70 2.01 21.76
N ARG A 76 -10.42 1.87 22.10
CA ARG A 76 -9.27 2.43 21.35
C ARG A 76 -8.12 1.42 21.35
N THR A 77 -7.43 1.26 20.22
CA THR A 77 -6.15 0.55 20.16
C THR A 77 -5.25 1.12 19.07
N SER A 78 -3.94 0.99 19.24
CA SER A 78 -2.93 1.44 18.28
C SER A 78 -2.05 0.27 17.87
N VAL A 79 -1.91 0.05 16.58
CA VAL A 79 -1.11 -1.03 15.99
C VAL A 79 0.02 -0.41 15.17
N ARG A 80 1.26 -0.78 15.48
CA ARG A 80 2.43 -0.35 14.69
C ARG A 80 2.82 -1.46 13.70
N THR A 81 3.00 -1.10 12.44
CA THR A 81 3.41 -2.04 11.38
C THR A 81 4.53 -1.46 10.52
N GLY A 82 5.56 -2.25 10.25
CA GLY A 82 6.64 -1.92 9.31
C GLY A 82 6.37 -2.38 7.88
N LYS A 83 5.18 -2.95 7.61
CA LYS A 83 4.80 -3.40 6.27
C LYS A 83 4.40 -2.20 5.42
N LEU A 84 4.99 -2.09 4.22
CA LEU A 84 4.69 -1.04 3.24
C LEU A 84 3.23 -1.07 2.77
N THR A 85 2.64 -2.27 2.70
CA THR A 85 1.25 -2.44 2.30
C THR A 85 0.60 -3.52 3.14
N ILE A 86 -0.49 -3.18 3.83
CA ILE A 86 -1.24 -4.11 4.67
C ILE A 86 -2.70 -3.65 4.77
N SER A 87 -3.62 -4.61 4.76
CA SER A 87 -5.03 -4.35 5.05
C SER A 87 -5.23 -4.07 6.53
N SER A 88 -5.93 -3.00 6.85
CA SER A 88 -6.32 -2.64 8.21
C SER A 88 -7.82 -2.46 8.27
N GLY A 89 -8.46 -3.02 9.29
CA GLY A 89 -9.90 -3.00 9.39
C GLY A 89 -10.37 -3.36 10.77
N VAL A 90 -11.56 -2.90 11.10
CA VAL A 90 -12.27 -3.24 12.34
C VAL A 90 -13.74 -3.44 12.02
N ILE A 91 -14.30 -4.53 12.52
CA ILE A 91 -15.73 -4.77 12.57
C ILE A 91 -16.12 -4.73 14.04
N ALA A 92 -17.14 -3.95 14.38
CA ALA A 92 -17.65 -3.84 15.73
C ALA A 92 -19.17 -4.04 15.73
N GLN A 93 -19.66 -4.75 16.73
CA GLN A 93 -21.07 -5.08 16.93
C GLN A 93 -21.44 -4.87 18.39
N SER A 94 -22.55 -4.18 18.64
CA SER A 94 -23.07 -3.92 19.98
C SER A 94 -24.59 -4.01 19.94
N ASP A 95 -25.22 -4.36 21.06
CA ASP A 95 -26.69 -4.28 21.22
C ASP A 95 -27.19 -2.83 21.37
N ALA A 96 -26.27 -1.87 21.42
CA ALA A 96 -26.57 -0.44 21.41
C ALA A 96 -27.26 0.02 20.11
N ASP A 97 -27.92 1.17 20.19
CA ASP A 97 -28.66 1.82 19.12
C ASP A 97 -27.79 2.63 18.14
N ARG A 98 -26.51 2.83 18.50
CA ARG A 98 -25.53 3.57 17.71
C ARG A 98 -24.13 3.01 17.91
N LEU A 99 -23.39 2.91 16.82
CA LEU A 99 -21.99 2.57 16.82
C LEU A 99 -21.26 3.38 15.74
N SER A 100 -20.03 3.79 16.02
CA SER A 100 -19.14 4.39 15.04
C SER A 100 -17.78 3.73 15.11
N CYS A 101 -17.14 3.55 13.96
CA CYS A 101 -15.73 3.17 13.88
C CYS A 101 -14.96 4.24 13.12
N ARG A 102 -13.69 4.41 13.49
CA ARG A 102 -12.74 5.30 12.84
C ARG A 102 -11.36 4.64 12.80
N ILE A 103 -10.69 4.72 11.66
CA ILE A 103 -9.31 4.30 11.48
C ILE A 103 -8.48 5.52 11.07
N ALA A 104 -7.42 5.80 11.82
CA ALA A 104 -6.42 6.80 11.46
C ALA A 104 -5.06 6.13 11.21
N ILE A 105 -4.32 6.64 10.23
CA ILE A 105 -2.95 6.20 9.93
C ILE A 105 -2.03 7.41 10.11
N ASP A 106 -1.04 7.29 10.98
CA ASP A 106 -0.13 8.38 11.36
C ASP A 106 -0.91 9.66 11.75
N GLY A 107 -2.01 9.50 12.49
CA GLY A 107 -2.89 10.58 12.92
C GLY A 107 -3.86 11.13 11.86
N GLN A 108 -3.80 10.66 10.61
CA GLN A 108 -4.73 11.05 9.55
C GLN A 108 -5.90 10.07 9.45
N VAL A 109 -7.12 10.54 9.64
CA VAL A 109 -8.33 9.72 9.47
C VAL A 109 -8.42 9.24 8.03
N ARG A 110 -8.53 7.93 7.85
CA ARG A 110 -8.62 7.29 6.53
C ARG A 110 -9.99 6.71 6.24
N ASP A 111 -10.67 6.25 7.26
CA ASP A 111 -12.02 5.72 7.16
C ASP A 111 -12.78 5.99 8.46
N GLU A 112 -14.05 6.35 8.32
CA GLU A 112 -14.96 6.59 9.43
C GLU A 112 -16.37 6.20 8.99
N GLN A 113 -16.98 5.33 9.76
CA GLN A 113 -18.32 4.82 9.49
C GLN A 113 -19.17 4.93 10.75
N SER A 114 -20.48 5.08 10.56
CA SER A 114 -21.45 5.10 11.65
C SER A 114 -22.65 4.26 11.28
N ALA A 115 -23.16 3.51 12.24
CA ALA A 115 -24.36 2.70 12.13
C ALA A 115 -25.33 3.08 13.26
N THR A 116 -26.62 3.05 12.93
CA THR A 116 -27.71 3.32 13.87
C THR A 116 -28.81 2.29 13.69
N GLY A 117 -29.48 1.93 14.78
CA GLY A 117 -30.54 0.93 14.81
C GLY A 117 -30.31 -0.10 15.92
N PRO A 118 -31.31 -0.93 16.24
CA PRO A 118 -31.14 -2.00 17.20
C PRO A 118 -30.03 -2.95 16.74
N SER A 119 -29.12 -3.30 17.65
CA SER A 119 -27.92 -4.11 17.35
C SER A 119 -27.01 -3.50 16.28
N ALA A 120 -26.59 -2.25 16.50
CA ALA A 120 -25.75 -1.52 15.56
C ALA A 120 -24.41 -2.23 15.28
N ALA A 121 -24.05 -2.31 13.99
CA ALA A 121 -22.81 -2.89 13.52
C ALA A 121 -22.08 -1.92 12.57
N ALA A 122 -20.82 -1.61 12.88
CA ALA A 122 -19.98 -0.71 12.09
C ALA A 122 -18.75 -1.48 11.58
N SER A 123 -18.40 -1.27 10.30
CA SER A 123 -17.23 -1.88 9.66
C SER A 123 -16.39 -0.83 8.98
N CYS A 124 -15.15 -0.68 9.40
CA CYS A 124 -14.17 0.21 8.79
C CYS A 124 -13.06 -0.62 8.12
N LYS A 125 -12.61 -0.21 6.95
CA LYS A 125 -11.57 -0.92 6.18
C LYS A 125 -10.76 0.03 5.31
N VAL A 126 -9.45 -0.05 5.46
CA VAL A 126 -8.48 0.75 4.72
C VAL A 126 -7.27 -0.12 4.36
N VAL A 127 -6.52 0.28 3.32
CA VAL A 127 -5.19 -0.27 3.05
C VAL A 127 -4.16 0.76 3.50
N VAL A 128 -3.21 0.32 4.33
CA VAL A 128 -2.02 1.11 4.66
C VAL A 128 -1.13 1.10 3.43
N SER A 129 -0.70 2.28 2.97
CA SER A 129 0.22 2.47 1.84
C SER A 129 1.09 3.69 2.04
#